data_AF-A0A7J9AHJ1-F1
#
_entry.id   AF-A0A7J9AHJ1-F1
#
_cell.length_a   1.000
_cell.length_b   1.000
_cell.length_c   1.000
_cell.angle_alpha   90.00
_cell.angle_beta   90.00
_cell.angle_gamma   90.00
#
_symmetry.space_group_name_H-M   'P 1'
#
loop_
_entity.id
_entity.type
_entity.pdbx_description
1 polymer ?
#
loop_
_entity_poly.entity_id
_entity_poly.type
_entity_poly.pdbx_seq_one_letter_code
_entity_poly.pdbx_strand_id
1 'polypeptide(L)'
;YYTDPSGTFWQCNAKAIGSGSEGADSSLQEQYNKDLTLQEAETIALSILKQVMEEKVTPNNVDIAKVAPTYHLYTPSEVEAVISRL
;
A
#
# COMPACT_ATOMS: atom_id res chain seq x y z
N TYR A 1 7.23 -10.18 3.27
CA TYR A 1 8.11 -10.97 2.38
C TYR A 1 7.58 -10.85 0.96
N TYR A 2 8.45 -10.95 -0.04
CA TYR A 2 8.09 -11.03 -1.44
C TYR A 2 8.70 -12.31 -2.03
N THR A 3 7.98 -12.94 -2.96
CA THR A 3 8.40 -14.14 -3.68
C THR A 3 8.15 -13.91 -5.16
N ASP A 4 9.13 -14.20 -6.01
CA ASP A 4 8.98 -14.14 -7.46
C ASP A 4 8.63 -15.52 -8.07
N PRO A 5 8.27 -15.59 -9.37
CA PRO A 5 7.93 -16.86 -10.02
C PRO A 5 9.04 -17.92 -10.06
N SER A 6 10.31 -17.54 -9.80
CA SER A 6 11.42 -18.50 -9.71
C SER A 6 11.45 -19.26 -8.39
N GLY A 7 10.64 -18.85 -7.40
CA GLY A 7 10.64 -19.38 -6.05
C GLY A 7 11.64 -18.69 -5.11
N THR A 8 12.35 -17.68 -5.59
CA THR A 8 13.23 -16.85 -4.76
C THR A 8 12.37 -15.94 -3.90
N PHE A 9 12.65 -15.88 -2.58
CA PHE A 9 11.95 -15.00 -1.65
C PHE A 9 12.91 -14.22 -0.77
N TRP A 10 12.49 -13.02 -0.35
CA TRP A 10 13.25 -12.17 0.55
C TRP A 10 12.35 -11.29 1.41
N GLN A 11 12.93 -10.78 2.50
CA GLN A 11 12.25 -9.83 3.37
C GLN A 11 12.25 -8.44 2.71
N CYS A 12 11.12 -7.76 2.81
CA CYS A 12 10.94 -6.39 2.33
C CYS A 12 10.36 -5.54 3.46
N ASN A 13 10.82 -4.31 3.55
CA ASN A 13 10.22 -3.30 4.42
C ASN A 13 8.98 -2.66 3.75
N ALA A 14 9.08 -2.41 2.45
CA ALA A 14 7.99 -2.01 1.57
C ALA A 14 8.24 -2.58 0.17
N LYS A 15 7.17 -2.92 -0.56
CA LYS A 15 7.26 -3.47 -1.92
C LYS A 15 5.96 -3.23 -2.70
N ALA A 16 6.07 -2.79 -3.94
CA ALA A 16 4.98 -2.77 -4.91
C ALA A 16 5.15 -3.90 -5.94
N ILE A 17 4.03 -4.40 -6.47
CA ILE A 17 3.96 -5.44 -7.51
C ILE A 17 2.90 -5.07 -8.55
N GLY A 18 3.00 -5.61 -9.76
CA GLY A 18 2.05 -5.35 -10.85
C GLY A 18 2.58 -4.33 -11.88
N SER A 19 1.72 -3.88 -12.80
CA SER A 19 2.11 -3.03 -13.94
C SER A 19 2.66 -1.65 -13.54
N GLY A 20 2.19 -1.09 -12.43
CA GLY A 20 2.66 0.20 -11.89
C GLY A 20 3.83 0.10 -10.91
N SER A 21 4.46 -1.08 -10.74
CA SER A 21 5.39 -1.31 -9.64
C SER A 21 6.69 -0.51 -9.73
N GLU A 22 7.17 -0.19 -10.93
CA GLU A 22 8.45 0.53 -11.10
C GLU A 22 8.38 1.95 -10.51
N GLY A 23 7.32 2.69 -10.83
CA GLY A 23 7.06 4.01 -10.25
C GLY A 23 6.72 3.92 -8.76
N ALA A 24 5.88 2.95 -8.38
CA ALA A 24 5.47 2.77 -6.99
C ALA A 24 6.64 2.38 -6.07
N ASP A 25 7.56 1.50 -6.50
CA ASP A 25 8.74 1.13 -5.73
C ASP A 25 9.68 2.33 -5.52
N SER A 26 9.81 3.21 -6.51
CA SER A 26 10.59 4.45 -6.38
C SER A 26 9.99 5.38 -5.33
N SER A 27 8.68 5.61 -5.37
CA SER A 27 7.98 6.42 -4.36
C SER A 27 8.00 5.79 -2.96
N LEU A 28 7.97 4.46 -2.86
CA LEU A 28 8.14 3.76 -1.59
C LEU A 28 9.53 3.96 -1.03
N GLN A 29 10.59 3.92 -1.84
CA GLN A 29 11.95 4.17 -1.38
C GLN A 29 12.14 5.60 -0.85
N GLU A 30 11.49 6.59 -1.46
CA GLU A 30 11.57 7.99 -1.04
C GLU A 30 10.80 8.27 0.26
N GLN A 31 9.62 7.68 0.43
CA GLN A 31 8.72 7.98 1.54
C GLN A 31 8.89 7.05 2.75
N TYR A 32 9.46 5.86 2.54
CA TYR A 32 9.64 4.89 3.61
C TYR A 32 10.70 5.33 4.62
N ASN A 33 10.36 5.18 5.90
CA ASN A 33 11.33 5.15 6.99
C ASN A 33 10.88 4.13 8.04
N LYS A 34 11.81 3.71 8.89
CA LYS A 34 11.58 2.64 9.88
C LYS A 34 10.64 3.03 11.03
N ASP A 35 10.40 4.32 11.23
CA ASP A 35 9.66 4.86 12.38
C ASP A 35 8.20 5.22 12.00
N LEU A 36 7.76 4.84 10.79
CA LEU A 36 6.39 5.04 10.32
C LEU A 36 5.38 4.32 11.22
N THR A 37 4.34 5.06 11.62
CA THR A 37 3.13 4.49 12.20
C THR A 37 2.31 3.77 11.12
N LEU A 38 1.41 2.87 11.54
CA LEU A 38 0.48 2.20 10.62
C LEU A 38 -0.39 3.19 9.85
N GLN A 39 -0.82 4.27 10.51
CA GLN A 39 -1.66 5.28 9.87
C GLN A 39 -0.90 6.07 8.78
N GLU A 40 0.37 6.39 9.01
CA GLU A 40 1.23 7.01 8.01
C GLU A 40 1.51 6.04 6.86
N ALA A 41 1.79 4.77 7.16
CA ALA A 41 2.01 3.75 6.15
C ALA A 41 0.78 3.55 5.24
N GLU A 42 -0.44 3.51 5.80
CA GLU A 42 -1.69 3.47 5.03
C GLU A 42 -1.82 4.67 4.09
N THR A 43 -1.50 5.86 4.60
CA THR A 43 -1.60 7.12 3.85
C THR A 43 -0.59 7.14 2.70
N ILE A 44 0.66 6.73 2.95
CA ILE A 44 1.71 6.63 1.93
C ILE A 44 1.31 5.61 0.87
N ALA A 45 0.88 4.41 1.28
CA ALA A 45 0.50 3.33 0.35
C ALA A 45 -0.63 3.77 -0.59
N LEU A 46 -1.67 4.42 -0.04
CA LEU A 46 -2.81 4.88 -0.83
C LEU A 46 -2.47 6.09 -1.72
N SER A 47 -1.59 6.99 -1.25
CA SER A 47 -1.06 8.10 -2.03
C SER A 47 -0.31 7.61 -3.27
N ILE A 48 0.56 6.61 -3.10
CA ILE A 48 1.31 6.00 -4.20
C ILE A 48 0.36 5.26 -5.14
N LEU A 49 -0.60 4.50 -4.61
CA LEU A 49 -1.60 3.80 -5.42
C LEU A 49 -2.40 4.79 -6.30
N LYS A 50 -2.80 5.93 -5.74
CA LYS A 50 -3.49 7.01 -6.47
C LYS A 50 -2.65 7.60 -7.61
N GLN A 51 -1.32 7.60 -7.52
CA GLN A 51 -0.44 8.09 -8.59
C GLN A 51 -0.32 7.11 -9.75
N VAL A 52 -0.41 5.81 -9.49
CA VAL A 52 -0.22 4.75 -10.50
C VAL A 52 -1.53 4.17 -11.05
N MET A 53 -2.67 4.48 -10.44
CA MET A 53 -3.99 4.10 -10.95
C MET A 53 -4.47 5.08 -12.03
N GLU A 54 -5.00 4.55 -13.13
CA GLU A 54 -5.63 5.34 -14.19
C GLU A 54 -6.98 5.93 -13.74
N GLU A 55 -7.75 5.16 -12.97
CA GLU A 55 -9.03 5.59 -12.41
C GLU A 55 -8.86 6.31 -11.07
N LYS A 56 -9.81 7.19 -10.75
CA LYS A 56 -9.87 7.81 -9.42
C LYS A 56 -10.06 6.73 -8.36
N VAL A 57 -9.23 6.76 -7.33
CA VAL A 57 -9.38 5.90 -6.14
C VAL A 57 -10.68 6.22 -5.42
N THR A 58 -11.46 5.19 -5.14
CA THR A 58 -12.72 5.22 -4.38
C THR A 58 -12.78 4.03 -3.42
N PRO A 59 -13.62 4.05 -2.38
CA PRO A 59 -13.74 2.90 -1.47
C PRO A 59 -14.22 1.59 -2.09
N ASN A 60 -14.67 1.62 -3.35
CA ASN A 60 -15.26 0.48 -4.03
C ASN A 60 -14.35 -0.11 -5.11
N ASN A 61 -13.20 0.52 -5.40
CA ASN A 61 -12.24 0.02 -6.40
C ASN A 61 -10.83 -0.27 -5.84
N VAL A 62 -10.67 -0.16 -4.51
CA VAL A 62 -9.44 -0.56 -3.81
C VAL A 62 -9.78 -1.25 -2.49
N ASP A 63 -8.94 -2.21 -2.12
CA ASP A 63 -8.99 -2.89 -0.81
C ASP A 63 -7.75 -2.54 0.01
N ILE A 64 -7.94 -2.36 1.32
CA ILE A 64 -6.85 -2.16 2.29
C ILE A 64 -6.99 -3.21 3.39
N ALA A 65 -5.89 -3.87 3.75
CA ALA A 65 -5.84 -4.78 4.88
C ALA A 65 -4.61 -4.52 5.74
N LYS A 66 -4.74 -4.75 7.05
CA LYS A 66 -3.63 -4.67 8.01
C LYS A 66 -3.57 -5.88 8.92
N VAL A 67 -2.43 -6.05 9.58
CA VAL A 67 -2.24 -7.03 10.66
C VAL A 67 -1.63 -6.32 11.86
N ALA A 68 -2.42 -6.09 12.91
CA ALA A 68 -1.95 -5.41 14.13
C ALA A 68 -2.90 -5.59 15.34
N PRO A 69 -2.74 -6.63 16.17
CA PRO A 69 -1.92 -7.83 15.97
C PRO A 69 -2.61 -8.88 15.08
N THR A 70 -3.92 -8.76 14.87
CA THR A 70 -4.72 -9.67 14.04
C THR A 70 -5.00 -9.07 12.67
N TYR A 71 -5.31 -9.93 11.70
CA TYR A 71 -5.76 -9.51 10.38
C TYR A 71 -7.07 -8.73 10.46
N HIS A 72 -7.15 -7.64 9.69
CA HIS A 72 -8.34 -6.83 9.50
C HIS A 72 -8.41 -6.34 8.06
N LEU A 73 -9.48 -6.69 7.36
CA LEU A 73 -9.83 -6.14 6.05
C LEU A 73 -10.69 -4.90 6.26
N TYR A 74 -10.33 -3.80 5.64
CA TYR A 74 -11.01 -2.53 5.84
C TYR A 74 -12.39 -2.58 5.19
N THR A 75 -13.38 -2.07 5.90
CA THR A 75 -14.69 -1.77 5.33
C THR A 75 -14.59 -0.57 4.37
N PRO A 76 -15.54 -0.39 3.43
CA PRO A 76 -15.55 0.80 2.56
C PRO A 76 -15.50 2.12 3.34
N SER A 77 -16.14 2.19 4.52
CA SER A 77 -16.08 3.38 5.38
C SER A 77 -14.68 3.64 5.96
N GLU A 78 -13.93 2.59 6.28
CA GLU A 78 -12.54 2.72 6.74
C GLU A 78 -11.60 3.11 5.59
N VAL A 79 -11.83 2.58 4.38
CA VAL A 79 -11.10 2.99 3.17
C VAL A 79 -11.37 4.46 2.86
N GLU A 80 -12.63 4.91 2.91
CA GLU A 80 -13.00 6.33 2.76
C GLU A 80 -12.30 7.22 3.79
N ALA A 81 -12.17 6.74 5.03
CA ALA A 81 -11.43 7.45 6.09
C ALA A 81 -9.92 7.53 5.82
N VAL A 82 -9.33 6.61 5.03
CA VAL A 82 -7.94 6.72 4.56
C VAL A 82 -7.86 7.69 3.38
N ILE A 83 -8.78 7.59 2.42
CA ILE A 83 -8.86 8.50 1.26
C ILE A 83 -8.99 9.96 1.72
N SER A 84 -9.79 10.21 2.76
CA SER A 84 -10.01 11.55 3.31
C SER A 84 -8.79 12.17 3.98
N ARG A 85 -7.72 11.39 4.24
CA ARG A 85 -6.45 11.87 4.80
C ARG A 85 -5.42 12.23 3.72
N LEU A 86 -5.68 11.87 2.46
CA LEU A 86 -4.82 12.17 1.30
C LEU A 86 -5.01 13.62 0.83
#